data_AF-A0A7C5H9J3-F1
#
_entry.id   AF-A0A7C5H9J3-F1
#
_cell.length_a   1.000
_cell.length_b   1.000
_cell.length_c   1.000
_cell.angle_alpha   90.00
_cell.angle_beta   90.00
_cell.angle_gamma   90.00
#
_symmetry.space_group_name_H-M   'P 1'
#
loop_
_entity.id
_entity.type
_entity.pdbx_description
1 polymer ?
#
loop_
_entity_poly.entity_id
_entity_poly.type
_entity_poly.pdbx_seq_one_letter_code
_entity_poly.pdbx_strand_id
1 'polypeptide(L)'
;MTRAWEQKVNENREAVLERWLSSIVAMLPGEKSRESLLASAIAAELDGLLDAVMDRAVPAAEPIMRITRILAVQEIAPSKALSILFLLRGLIEELAAECGHP
;
A
#
# COMPACT_ATOMS: atom_id res chain seq x y z
N MET A 1 -22.70 7.71 -3.52
CA MET A 1 -22.73 6.32 -4.03
C MET A 1 -21.31 5.80 -3.96
N THR A 2 -21.01 5.00 -2.94
CA THR A 2 -19.72 4.31 -2.80
C THR A 2 -19.60 3.32 -3.94
N ARG A 3 -18.48 3.33 -4.67
CA ARG A 3 -18.27 2.41 -5.79
C ARG A 3 -18.13 0.98 -5.25
N ALA A 4 -18.50 -0.05 -6.02
CA ALA A 4 -18.43 -1.44 -5.55
C ALA A 4 -17.02 -1.85 -5.09
N TRP A 5 -15.97 -1.34 -5.73
CA TRP A 5 -14.58 -1.59 -5.33
C TRP A 5 -14.22 -0.92 -4.00
N GLU A 6 -14.75 0.28 -3.71
CA GLU A 6 -14.51 1.02 -2.45
C GLU A 6 -15.06 0.21 -1.27
N GLN A 7 -16.29 -0.30 -1.40
CA GLN A 7 -16.87 -1.16 -0.37
C GLN A 7 -16.02 -2.43 -0.16
N LYS A 8 -15.55 -3.06 -1.25
CA LYS A 8 -14.74 -4.27 -1.16
C LYS A 8 -13.40 -4.04 -0.47
N VAL A 9 -12.74 -2.93 -0.78
CA VAL A 9 -11.50 -2.51 -0.12
C VAL A 9 -11.73 -2.26 1.36
N ASN A 10 -12.84 -1.61 1.75
CA ASN A 10 -13.17 -1.40 3.16
C ASN A 10 -13.40 -2.71 3.92
N GLU A 11 -14.10 -3.67 3.32
CA GLU A 11 -14.33 -4.99 3.91
C GLU A 11 -13.04 -5.81 4.09
N ASN A 12 -12.03 -5.56 3.26
CA ASN A 12 -10.76 -6.31 3.24
C ASN A 12 -9.56 -5.43 3.58
N ARG A 13 -9.79 -4.31 4.28
CA ARG A 13 -8.80 -3.22 4.46
C ARG A 13 -7.49 -3.71 5.04
N GLU A 14 -7.57 -4.52 6.11
CA GLU A 14 -6.39 -5.09 6.77
C GLU A 14 -5.60 -5.98 5.82
N ALA A 15 -6.28 -6.85 5.08
CA ALA A 15 -5.63 -7.73 4.09
C ALA A 15 -4.98 -6.94 2.95
N VAL A 16 -5.60 -5.85 2.48
CA VAL A 16 -5.02 -4.96 1.46
C VAL A 16 -3.73 -4.35 1.97
N LEU A 17 -3.76 -3.75 3.16
CA LEU A 17 -2.61 -3.10 3.77
C LEU A 17 -1.48 -4.10 4.09
N GLU A 18 -1.83 -5.28 4.57
CA GLU A 18 -0.91 -6.38 4.83
C GLU A 18 -0.19 -6.84 3.55
N ARG A 19 -0.93 -7.12 2.48
CA ARG A 19 -0.36 -7.56 1.20
C ARG A 19 0.47 -6.45 0.58
N TRP A 20 0.03 -5.20 0.70
CA TRP A 20 0.77 -4.05 0.19
C TRP A 20 2.09 -3.86 0.93
N LEU A 21 2.07 -3.85 2.27
CA LEU A 21 3.27 -3.75 3.09
C LEU A 21 4.23 -4.91 2.81
N SER A 22 3.73 -6.14 2.75
CA SER A 22 4.53 -7.33 2.45
C SER A 22 5.24 -7.20 1.10
N SER A 23 4.54 -6.68 0.09
CA SER A 23 5.11 -6.44 -1.23
C SER A 23 6.22 -5.39 -1.20
N ILE A 24 6.06 -4.31 -0.41
CA ILE A 24 7.10 -3.28 -0.26
C ILE A 24 8.31 -3.83 0.49
N VAL A 25 8.10 -4.53 1.62
CA VAL A 25 9.18 -5.12 2.41
C VAL A 25 10.00 -6.11 1.58
N ALA A 26 9.35 -6.92 0.74
CA ALA A 26 10.03 -7.83 -0.18
C ALA A 26 10.89 -7.12 -1.25
N MET A 27 10.65 -5.83 -1.52
CA MET A 27 11.48 -5.06 -2.44
C MET A 27 12.77 -4.53 -1.81
N LEU A 28 12.83 -4.47 -0.48
CA LEU A 28 13.94 -3.89 0.26
C LEU A 28 15.13 -4.85 0.35
N PRO A 29 16.37 -4.33 0.37
CA PRO A 29 17.56 -5.15 0.51
C PRO A 29 17.72 -5.68 1.94
N GLY A 30 18.26 -6.90 2.05
CA GLY A 30 18.51 -7.61 3.30
C GLY A 30 17.29 -8.30 3.90
N GLU A 31 17.50 -9.06 4.97
CA GLU A 31 16.41 -9.67 5.74
C GLU A 31 15.72 -8.60 6.58
N LYS A 32 14.73 -7.93 5.98
CA LYS A 32 13.87 -6.98 6.69
C LYS A 32 12.67 -7.73 7.26
N SER A 33 12.58 -7.78 8.58
CA SER A 33 11.38 -8.29 9.25
C SER A 33 10.21 -7.30 9.07
N ARG A 34 9.01 -7.86 8.93
CA ARG A 34 7.75 -7.11 8.94
C ARG A 34 7.47 -6.43 10.28
N GLU A 35 8.14 -6.86 11.36
CA GLU A 35 8.07 -6.26 12.69
C GLU A 35 9.10 -5.12 12.87
N SER A 36 9.86 -4.79 11.82
CA SER A 36 10.86 -3.71 11.91
C SER A 36 10.19 -2.33 12.01
N LEU A 37 10.87 -1.39 12.69
CA LEU A 37 10.45 0.02 12.76
C LEU A 37 10.20 0.63 11.38
N LEU A 38 10.94 0.18 10.37
CA LEU A 38 10.77 0.58 8.98
C LEU A 38 9.42 0.11 8.42
N ALA A 39 9.07 -1.17 8.63
CA ALA A 39 7.80 -1.72 8.19
C ALA A 39 6.61 -1.02 8.88
N SER A 40 6.71 -0.74 10.18
CA SER A 40 5.69 0.02 10.91
C SER A 40 5.52 1.45 10.39
N ALA A 41 6.63 2.12 10.08
CA ALA A 41 6.59 3.47 9.51
C ALA A 41 5.94 3.46 8.11
N ILE A 42 6.26 2.48 7.26
CA ILE A 42 5.62 2.33 5.96
C ILE A 42 4.13 2.02 6.13
N ALA A 43 3.76 1.12 7.04
CA ALA A 43 2.38 0.71 7.28
C ALA A 43 1.48 1.90 7.64
N ALA A 44 1.94 2.78 8.52
CA ALA A 44 1.20 3.98 8.92
C ALA A 44 0.91 4.92 7.74
N GLU A 45 1.86 5.05 6.81
CA GLU A 45 1.66 5.91 5.64
C GLU A 45 0.82 5.23 4.55
N LEU A 46 0.90 3.90 4.40
CA LEU A 46 0.00 3.16 3.51
C LEU A 46 -1.45 3.27 3.95
N ASP A 47 -1.68 3.27 5.27
CA ASP A 47 -2.98 3.48 5.89
C ASP A 47 -3.58 4.82 5.46
N GLY A 48 -2.84 5.91 5.67
CA GLY A 48 -3.27 7.26 5.28
C GLY A 48 -3.39 7.44 3.76
N LEU A 49 -2.55 6.75 2.98
CA LEU A 49 -2.68 6.77 1.51
C LEU A 49 -3.93 6.03 1.05
N LEU A 50 -4.29 4.91 1.68
CA LEU A 50 -5.52 4.20 1.38
C LEU A 50 -6.75 5.05 1.71
N ASP A 51 -6.73 5.75 2.85
CA ASP A 51 -7.79 6.70 3.22
C ASP A 51 -7.95 7.80 2.15
N ALA A 52 -6.84 8.36 1.64
CA ALA A 52 -6.87 9.36 0.58
C ALA A 52 -7.34 8.84 -0.79
N VAL A 53 -7.15 7.55 -1.07
CA VAL A 53 -7.69 6.89 -2.27
C VAL A 53 -9.20 6.69 -2.13
N MET A 54 -9.66 6.39 -0.92
CA MET A 54 -11.06 6.12 -0.59
C MET A 54 -11.89 7.41 -0.43
N ASP A 55 -11.28 8.49 0.04
CA ASP A 55 -11.91 9.79 0.21
C ASP A 55 -11.07 10.91 -0.41
N ARG A 56 -11.62 11.52 -1.47
CA ARG A 56 -10.97 12.63 -2.19
C ARG A 56 -10.82 13.91 -1.38
N ALA A 57 -11.50 14.03 -0.25
CA ALA A 57 -11.32 15.14 0.68
C ALA A 57 -10.01 15.02 1.49
N VAL A 58 -9.47 13.80 1.61
CA VAL A 58 -8.21 13.54 2.32
C VAL A 58 -7.02 13.75 1.38
N PRO A 59 -6.05 14.60 1.72
CA PRO A 59 -4.92 14.89 0.84
C PRO A 59 -3.92 13.73 0.80
N ALA A 60 -3.70 13.16 -0.39
CA ALA A 60 -2.72 12.07 -0.60
C ALA A 60 -1.25 12.53 -0.59
N ALA A 61 -0.98 13.84 -0.70
CA ALA A 61 0.37 14.36 -0.87
C ALA A 61 1.30 14.03 0.30
N GLU A 62 0.81 14.12 1.53
CA GLU A 62 1.61 13.91 2.73
C GLU A 62 2.05 12.43 2.88
N PRO A 63 1.13 11.44 2.83
CA PRO A 63 1.52 10.02 2.82
C PRO A 63 2.50 9.66 1.71
N ILE A 64 2.26 10.15 0.48
CA ILE A 64 3.16 9.90 -0.66
C ILE A 64 4.56 10.45 -0.38
N MET A 65 4.66 11.69 0.12
CA MET A 65 5.96 12.29 0.44
C MET A 65 6.69 11.52 1.53
N ARG A 66 5.99 11.07 2.58
CA ARG A 66 6.60 10.33 3.69
C ARG A 66 7.12 8.97 3.26
N ILE A 67 6.31 8.19 2.55
CA ILE A 67 6.76 6.89 1.99
C ILE A 67 7.95 7.11 1.06
N THR A 68 7.89 8.11 0.19
CA THR A 68 8.99 8.41 -0.74
C THR A 68 10.28 8.73 0.01
N ARG A 69 10.23 9.53 1.10
CA ARG A 69 11.40 9.84 1.93
C ARG A 69 11.96 8.61 2.64
N ILE A 70 11.09 7.76 3.17
CA ILE A 70 11.48 6.49 3.82
C ILE A 70 12.21 5.59 2.82
N LEU A 71 11.69 5.50 1.60
CA LEU A 71 12.25 4.65 0.55
C LEU A 71 13.51 5.25 -0.10
N ALA A 72 13.63 6.58 -0.14
CA ALA A 72 14.77 7.28 -0.75
C ALA A 72 16.11 7.02 -0.04
N VAL A 73 16.07 6.65 1.25
CA VAL A 73 17.27 6.28 2.02
C VAL A 73 17.57 4.78 1.99
N GLN A 74 16.76 3.99 1.29
CA GLN A 74 17.00 2.56 1.09
C GLN A 74 17.80 2.35 -0.19
N GLU A 75 18.60 1.28 -0.25
CA GLU A 75 19.34 0.90 -1.47
C GLU A 75 18.42 0.22 -2.49
N ILE A 76 17.38 0.94 -2.93
CA ILE A 76 16.47 0.51 -4.01
C ILE A 76 16.43 1.55 -5.12
N ALA A 77 16.24 1.08 -6.36
CA ALA A 77 16.10 1.98 -7.49
C ALA A 77 14.85 2.88 -7.33
N PRO A 78 14.90 4.17 -7.68
CA PRO A 78 13.74 5.07 -7.61
C PRO A 78 12.51 4.56 -8.38
N SER A 79 12.72 3.93 -9.54
CA SER A 79 11.66 3.31 -10.32
C SER A 79 10.97 2.17 -9.56
N LYS A 80 11.75 1.37 -8.82
CA LYS A 80 11.23 0.30 -7.94
C LYS A 80 10.47 0.88 -6.75
N ALA A 81 10.98 1.96 -6.14
CA ALA A 81 10.30 2.66 -5.06
C ALA A 81 8.94 3.26 -5.49
N LEU A 82 8.85 3.83 -6.69
CA LEU A 82 7.59 4.36 -7.23
C LEU A 82 6.60 3.26 -7.64
N SER A 83 7.10 2.05 -7.93
CA SER A 83 6.24 0.92 -8.34
C SER A 83 5.20 0.56 -7.29
N ILE A 84 5.45 0.88 -6.02
CA ILE A 84 4.55 0.59 -4.90
C ILE A 84 3.15 1.19 -5.09
N LEU A 85 3.05 2.35 -5.77
CA LEU A 85 1.77 3.03 -5.99
C LEU A 85 0.90 2.25 -6.99
N PHE A 86 1.53 1.54 -7.92
CA PHE A 86 0.84 0.69 -8.88
C PHE A 86 0.45 -0.67 -8.29
N LEU A 87 1.11 -1.12 -7.21
CA LEU A 87 0.74 -2.36 -6.53
C LEU A 87 -0.68 -2.32 -5.99
N LEU A 88 -1.13 -1.18 -5.46
CA LEU A 88 -2.49 -1.04 -4.92
C LEU A 88 -3.55 -1.41 -5.96
N ARG A 89 -3.36 -0.98 -7.21
CA ARG A 89 -4.27 -1.33 -8.30
C ARG A 89 -4.34 -2.85 -8.51
N GLY A 90 -3.18 -3.51 -8.55
CA GLY A 90 -3.12 -4.97 -8.68
C GLY A 90 -3.82 -5.68 -7.53
N LEU A 91 -3.58 -5.24 -6.29
CA LEU A 91 -4.23 -5.80 -5.10
C LEU A 91 -5.77 -5.66 -5.15
N ILE A 92 -6.27 -4.52 -5.63
CA ILE A 92 -7.72 -4.31 -5.79
C ILE A 92 -8.30 -5.23 -6.87
N GLU A 93 -7.59 -5.39 -7.99
CA GLU A 93 -8.00 -6.29 -9.08
C GLU A 93 -7.99 -7.76 -8.64
N GLU A 94 -7.01 -8.19 -7.84
CA GLU A 94 -6.92 -9.54 -7.27
C GLU A 94 -8.07 -9.84 -6.29
N LEU A 95 -8.43 -8.89 -5.42
CA LEU A 95 -9.56 -9.03 -4.48
C LEU A 95 -10.89 -9.25 -5.21
N ALA A 96 -11.06 -8.65 -6.39
CA ALA A 96 -12.24 -8.84 -7.21
C ALA A 96 -12.29 -10.25 -7.83
N ALA A 97 -11.13 -10.81 -8.20
CA ALA A 97 -11.02 -12.15 -8.77
C ALA A 97 -11.26 -13.25 -7.72
N GLU A 98 -10.74 -13.09 -6.49
CA GLU A 98 -10.89 -14.05 -5.38
C GLU A 98 -12.35 -14.23 -4.94
N CYS A 99 -13.21 -13.23 -5.15
CA CYS A 99 -14.64 -13.29 -4.80
C CYS A 99 -15.57 -13.71 -5.96
N GLY A 100 -15.02 -13.94 -7.14
CA GLY A 100 -15.76 -14.35 -8.34
C GLY A 100 -15.73 -15.86 -8.61
N HIS A 101 -15.16 -16.68 -7.73
CA HIS A 101 -15.22 -18.14 -7.84
C HIS A 101 -16.37 -18.71 -6.98
N PRO A 102 -17.37 -19.38 -7.59
CA PRO A 102 -18.35 -20.18 -6.86
C PRO A 102 -17.73 -21.44 -6.22
#